data_AF-A0A7J9DGF5-F1
#
_entry.id   AF-A0A7J9DGF5-F1
#
_cell.length_a   1.000
_cell.length_b   1.000
_cell.length_c   1.000
_cell.angle_alpha   90.00
_cell.angle_beta   90.00
_cell.angle_gamma   90.00
#
_symmetry.space_group_name_H-M   'P 1'
#
loop_
_entity.id
_entity.type
_entity.pdbx_description
1 polymer ?
#
loop_
_entity_poly.entity_id
_entity_poly.type
_entity_poly.pdbx_seq_one_letter_code
_entity_poly.pdbx_strand_id
1 'polypeptide(L)' 'MVQCVGSLGYNHYSGKCTVFEVELWGILGGILILLSKSFNKVTIQTDNLEVVRALQGSMM' A
#
# COMPACT_ATOMS: atom_id res chain seq x y z
N MET A 1 -10.02 -14.86 -2.31
CA MET A 1 -10.72 -13.63 -1.92
C MET A 1 -10.20 -13.24 -0.56
N VAL A 2 -9.41 -12.17 -0.49
CA VAL A 2 -8.76 -11.74 0.75
C VAL A 2 -9.69 -10.79 1.47
N GLN A 3 -9.89 -11.02 2.77
CA GLN A 3 -10.66 -10.12 3.60
C GLN A 3 -9.75 -8.96 4.00
N CYS A 4 -9.99 -7.76 3.46
CA CYS A 4 -9.28 -6.56 3.88
C CYS A 4 -9.68 -6.23 5.33
N VAL A 5 -8.72 -6.30 6.24
CA VAL A 5 -8.83 -5.64 7.54
C VAL A 5 -7.85 -4.47 7.47
N GLY A 6 -8.38 -3.25 7.32
CA GLY A 6 -7.56 -2.05 7.36
C GLY A 6 -6.75 -2.04 8.66
N SER A 7 -5.43 -1.94 8.54
CA SER A 7 -4.52 -1.85 9.67
C SER A 7 -4.83 -0.58 10.46
N LEU A 8 -5.54 -0.76 11.59
CA LEU A 8 -5.64 0.12 12.76
C LEU A 8 -5.63 1.64 12.47
N GLY A 9 -6.81 2.24 12.31
CA GLY A 9 -7.05 3.65 12.65
C GLY A 9 -7.67 4.54 11.56
N TYR A 10 -7.64 4.13 10.29
CA TYR A 10 -8.33 4.83 9.21
C TYR A 10 -9.42 3.92 8.63
N ASN A 11 -10.63 4.06 9.17
CA ASN A 11 -11.81 3.34 8.70
C ASN A 11 -12.16 3.74 7.25
N HIS A 12 -12.01 2.84 6.28
CA HIS A 12 -13.03 2.57 5.27
C HIS A 12 -12.76 1.26 4.52
N TYR A 13 -13.83 0.50 4.25
CA TYR A 13 -13.93 -0.77 3.49
C TYR A 13 -13.83 -2.11 4.23
N SER A 14 -14.97 -2.53 4.76
CA SER A 14 -15.37 -3.93 5.02
C SER A 14 -15.92 -4.55 3.72
N GLY A 15 -15.03 -4.75 2.73
CA GLY A 15 -15.37 -5.26 1.41
C GLY A 15 -14.49 -6.44 0.97
N LYS A 16 -14.91 -7.07 -0.13
CA LYS A 16 -14.12 -8.06 -0.87
C LYS A 16 -13.04 -7.32 -1.67
N CYS A 17 -11.76 -7.52 -1.33
CA CYS A 17 -10.64 -6.91 -2.04
C CYS A 17 -9.90 -7.92 -2.92
N THR A 18 -9.27 -7.39 -3.95
CA THR A 18 -8.23 -8.07 -4.74
C THR A 18 -6.91 -8.11 -3.97
N VAL A 19 -6.03 -9.05 -4.34
CA VAL A 19 -4.67 -9.13 -3.78
C VAL A 19 -3.90 -7.84 -4.07
N PHE A 20 -4.07 -7.29 -5.28
CA PHE A 20 -3.51 -6.01 -5.70
C PHE A 20 -3.89 -4.86 -4.76
N GLU A 21 -5.18 -4.70 -4.44
CA GLU A 21 -5.65 -3.62 -3.56
C GLU A 21 -5.06 -3.74 -2.15
N VAL A 22 -5.09 -4.95 -1.57
CA VAL A 22 -4.57 -5.19 -0.20
C VAL A 22 -3.10 -4.77 -0.11
N GLU A 23 -2.31 -5.17 -1.09
CA GLU A 23 -0.87 -4.95 -1.11
C GLU A 23 -0.51 -3.49 -1.39
N LEU A 24 -1.21 -2.86 -2.35
CA LEU A 24 -1.05 -1.44 -2.65
C LEU A 24 -1.37 -0.58 -1.41
N TRP A 25 -2.49 -0.84 -0.73
CA TRP A 25 -2.86 -0.12 0.49
C TRP A 25 -1.87 -0.33 1.63
N GLY A 26 -1.36 -1.55 1.81
CA GLY A 26 -0.31 -1.84 2.78
C GLY A 26 0.96 -1.01 2.55
N ILE A 27 1.39 -0.91 1.29
CA ILE A 27 2.55 -0.11 0.90
C ILE A 27 2.31 1.40 1.12
N LEU A 28 1.17 1.93 0.68
CA LEU A 28 0.84 3.35 0.86
C LEU A 28 0.75 3.73 2.34
N GLY A 29 0.15 2.89 3.18
CA GLY A 29 0.12 3.08 4.63
C GLY A 29 1.52 3.07 5.25
N GLY A 30 2.39 2.16 4.81
CA GLY A 30 3.79 2.12 5.22
C GLY A 30 4.55 3.40 4.84
N ILE A 31 4.37 3.90 3.61
CA ILE A 31 4.99 5.15 3.14
C ILE A 31 4.57 6.33 4.02
N LEU A 32 3.28 6.47 4.34
CA LEU A 32 2.78 7.57 5.17
C LEU A 32 3.43 7.59 6.55
N ILE A 33 3.64 6.42 7.17
CA ILE A 33 4.33 6.28 8.46
C ILE A 33 5.82 6.63 8.33
N LEU A 34 6.46 6.28 7.23
CA LEU A 34 7.88 6.60 7.00
C LEU A 34 8.08 8.10 6.72
N LEU A 35 7.15 8.73 5.98
CA LEU A 35 7.14 10.17 5.76
C LEU A 35 6.97 10.94 7.07
N SER A 36 6.10 10.49 7.98
CA SER A 36 5.93 11.14 9.29
C SER A 36 7.19 11.05 10.17
N LYS A 37 8.05 10.06 9.91
CA LYS A 37 9.36 9.91 10.56
C LYS A 37 10.50 10.61 9.81
N SER A 38 10.21 11.43 8.79
CA SER A 38 11.19 12.17 7.99
C SER A 38 12.22 11.26 7.28
N PHE A 39 11.80 10.07 6.84
CA PHE A 39 12.64 9.26 5.96
C PHE A 39 12.58 9.82 4.53
N ASN A 40 13.74 10.23 4.01
CA ASN A 40 13.84 10.88 2.69
C ASN A 40 13.95 9.88 1.53
N LYS A 41 14.33 8.64 1.81
CA LYS A 41 14.50 7.58 0.81
C LYS A 41 14.15 6.24 1.44
N VAL A 42 13.29 5.49 0.77
CA VAL A 42 12.83 4.17 1.20
C VAL A 42 12.88 3.25 -0.02
N THR A 43 13.42 2.04 0.17
CA THR A 43 13.35 0.97 -0.82
C THR A 43 12.22 0.04 -0.41
N ILE A 44 11.22 -0.11 -1.28
CA ILE A 44 10.06 -0.98 -1.06
C ILE A 44 10.24 -2.21 -1.94
N GLN A 45 10.09 -3.39 -1.36
CA GLN A 45 10.16 -4.67 -2.06
C GLN A 45 8.78 -5.34 -2.00
N THR A 46 8.32 -5.79 -3.15
CA THR A 46 7.05 -6.50 -3.34
C THR A 46 7.26 -7.49 -4.48
N ASP A 47 6.69 -8.68 -4.37
CA ASP A 47 6.67 -9.69 -5.43
C ASP A 47 5.52 -9.47 -6.44
N ASN A 48 4.66 -8.49 -6.18
CA ASN A 48 3.52 -8.15 -7.03
C ASN A 48 3.89 -7.12 -8.10
N LEU A 49 4.11 -7.64 -9.31
CA LEU A 49 4.48 -6.82 -10.47
C LEU A 49 3.43 -5.76 -10.84
N GLU A 50 2.15 -6.02 -10.60
CA GLU A 50 1.08 -5.04 -10.89
C GLU A 50 1.21 -3.83 -9.97
N VAL A 51 1.55 -4.05 -8.69
CA VAL A 51 1.79 -2.98 -7.72
C VAL A 51 3.03 -2.17 -8.10
N VAL A 52 4.12 -2.82 -8.53
CA VAL A 52 5.31 -2.13 -9.03
C VAL A 52 4.97 -1.20 -10.20
N ARG A 53 4.20 -1.70 -11.18
CA ARG A 53 3.77 -0.90 -12.34
C ARG A 53 2.87 0.26 -11.95
N ALA A 54 1.93 0.04 -11.05
CA ALA A 54 1.03 1.08 -10.57
C ALA A 54 1.80 2.23 -9.89
N LEU A 55 2.76 1.90 -9.02
CA LEU A 55 3.58 2.89 -8.33
C LEU A 55 4.54 3.63 -9.28
N GLN A 56 5.10 2.96 -10.27
CA GLN A 56 5.93 3.59 -11.30
C GLN A 56 5.12 4.52 -12.22
N GLY A 57 3.89 4.14 -12.57
CA GLY A 57 3.01 4.95 -13.44
C GLY A 57 2.38 6.16 -12.76
N SER A 58 2.32 6.17 -11.43
CA SER A 58 1.72 7.25 -10.63
C SER A 58 2.71 8.35 -10.23
N MET A 59 4.01 8.10 -10.40
CA MET A 59 5.10 8.99 -10.00
C MET A 59 5.66 9.77 -11.21
N MET A 60 4.74 10.27 -12.05
CA MET A 60 5.02 11.18 -13.17
C MET A 60 4.35 12.53 -12.92
#